data_AF-A0ABD5N2T7-F1
#
_entry.id   AF-A0ABD5N2T7-F1
#
_cell.length_a   1.000
_cell.length_b   1.000
_cell.length_c   1.000
_cell.angle_alpha   90.00
_cell.angle_beta   90.00
_cell.angle_gamma   90.00
#
_symmetry.space_group_name_H-M   'P 1'
#
loop_
_entity.id
_entity.type
_entity.pdbx_description
1 polymer ?
#
loop_
_entity_poly.entity_id
_entity_poly.type
_entity_poly.pdbx_seq_one_letter_code
_entity_poly.pdbx_strand_id
1 'polypeptide(L)'
;VKKVVDFGAFVGLDEYGDKEGLIHVSEVASGWIKYIRDHIREGQKIVCKVLNVVPTRGHIDLSLKDVNQHQRSDKIHVWKNEQKAEKMLHFVASAAEVDFDQLYDDIGDKLVKKFGSLYAAFEDVVVGGCSVLTDIGISEDYADIIVRVARENVKLPIVDIAGYVSLTCPLPDGVDVIKDSLKTASEVDVPEVDIEVSYVGAPKYRIRVTAPDYKRAEAALRKVAEAAIKIVEKSEGVGKFHRDRV
;
A
#
# COMPACT_ATOMS: atom_id res chain seq x y z
N VAL A 1 27.02 5.26 -4.01
CA VAL A 1 28.24 6.00 -4.41
C VAL A 1 29.40 5.02 -4.39
N LYS A 2 30.15 4.88 -5.50
CA LYS A 2 31.28 3.95 -5.62
C LYS A 2 32.60 4.61 -5.23
N LYS A 3 32.88 5.81 -5.75
CA LYS A 3 34.15 6.52 -5.50
C LYS A 3 33.94 8.03 -5.53
N VAL A 4 34.56 8.75 -4.60
CA VAL A 4 34.55 10.23 -4.58
C VAL A 4 35.92 10.77 -5.03
N VAL A 5 35.92 11.72 -5.97
CA VAL A 5 37.11 12.39 -6.51
C VAL A 5 36.95 13.91 -6.40
N ASP A 6 38.01 14.67 -6.65
CA ASP A 6 37.98 16.14 -6.41
C ASP A 6 37.08 16.90 -7.39
N PHE A 7 36.81 16.34 -8.58
CA PHE A 7 35.93 16.95 -9.59
C PHE A 7 34.51 16.37 -9.59
N GLY A 8 34.19 15.40 -8.73
CA GLY A 8 32.88 14.74 -8.73
C GLY A 8 32.81 13.42 -7.97
N ALA A 9 31.75 12.67 -8.22
CA ALA A 9 31.55 11.34 -7.64
C ALA A 9 31.07 10.33 -8.68
N PHE A 10 31.70 9.16 -8.69
CA PHE A 10 31.25 8.00 -9.46
C PHE A 10 30.21 7.23 -8.65
N VAL A 11 29.08 6.94 -9.28
CA VAL A 11 27.95 6.23 -8.66
C VAL A 11 27.51 5.08 -9.56
N GLY A 12 27.09 3.97 -8.95
CA GLY A 12 26.39 2.89 -9.64
C GLY A 12 24.88 3.13 -9.57
N LEU A 13 24.17 2.87 -10.67
CA LEU A 13 22.72 2.90 -10.73
C LEU A 13 22.16 1.52 -10.40
N ASP A 14 21.63 1.36 -9.20
CA ASP A 14 21.04 0.09 -8.72
C ASP A 14 19.95 -0.44 -9.66
N GLU A 15 19.11 0.46 -10.19
CA GLU A 15 17.97 0.13 -11.06
C GLU A 15 18.38 -0.39 -12.45
N TYR A 16 19.66 -0.26 -12.82
CA TYR A 16 20.15 -0.58 -14.16
C TYR A 16 21.39 -1.48 -14.13
N GLY A 17 21.49 -2.38 -13.15
CA GLY A 17 22.60 -3.33 -13.06
C GLY A 17 23.94 -2.66 -12.81
N ASP A 18 23.96 -1.67 -11.89
CA ASP A 18 25.17 -1.00 -11.43
C ASP A 18 25.94 -0.19 -12.49
N LYS A 19 25.27 0.18 -13.59
CA LYS A 19 25.80 1.08 -14.62
C LYS A 19 26.40 2.34 -14.00
N GLU A 20 27.57 2.73 -14.48
CA GLU A 20 28.32 3.85 -13.92
C GLU A 20 27.76 5.19 -14.38
N GLY A 21 27.53 6.08 -13.41
CA GLY A 21 27.20 7.48 -13.62
C GLY A 21 28.20 8.39 -12.92
N LEU A 22 28.31 9.63 -13.41
CA LEU A 22 29.16 10.67 -12.86
C LEU A 22 28.30 11.83 -12.37
N ILE A 23 28.56 12.27 -11.14
CA ILE A 23 28.03 13.54 -10.61
C ILE A 23 29.18 14.53 -10.62
N HIS A 24 29.10 15.55 -11.46
CA HIS A 24 30.09 16.62 -11.48
C HIS A 24 29.99 17.47 -10.19
N VAL A 25 31.10 18.05 -9.72
CA VAL A 25 31.12 18.89 -8.51
C VAL A 25 30.07 20.01 -8.54
N SER A 26 29.86 20.63 -9.71
CA SER A 26 28.85 21.68 -9.90
C SER A 26 27.41 21.18 -9.75
N GLU A 27 27.20 19.86 -9.81
CA GLU A 27 25.90 19.21 -9.72
C GLU A 27 25.63 18.58 -8.34
N VAL A 28 26.57 18.72 -7.39
CA VAL A 28 26.44 18.19 -6.03
C VAL A 28 25.55 19.08 -5.15
N ALA A 29 25.72 20.41 -5.22
CA ALA A 29 24.96 21.37 -4.44
C ALA A 29 24.86 22.73 -5.18
N SER A 30 23.85 23.52 -4.84
CA SER A 30 23.61 24.85 -5.44
C SER A 30 24.54 25.95 -4.94
N GLY A 31 25.36 25.68 -3.90
CA GLY A 31 26.28 26.64 -3.28
C GLY A 31 27.76 26.32 -3.55
N TRP A 32 28.66 27.15 -3.01
CA TRP A 32 30.10 26.89 -3.07
C TRP A 32 30.47 25.67 -2.22
N ILE A 33 31.18 24.71 -2.83
CA ILE A 33 31.60 23.48 -2.16
C ILE A 33 33.10 23.57 -1.88
N LYS A 34 33.49 23.56 -0.60
CA LYS A 34 34.90 23.47 -0.19
C LYS A 34 35.43 22.05 -0.29
N TYR A 35 34.65 21.07 0.17
CA TYR A 35 34.98 19.64 0.09
C TYR A 35 33.74 18.83 -0.33
N ILE A 36 33.87 18.04 -1.40
CA ILE A 36 32.79 17.17 -1.89
C ILE A 36 32.45 16.08 -0.88
N ARG A 37 33.45 15.61 -0.13
CA ARG A 37 33.30 14.55 0.90
C ARG A 37 32.36 14.92 2.05
N ASP A 38 32.08 16.22 2.24
CA ASP A 38 31.12 16.69 3.24
C ASP A 38 29.67 16.42 2.80
N HIS A 39 29.43 16.35 1.48
CA HIS A 39 28.11 16.19 0.88
C HIS A 39 27.82 14.75 0.46
N ILE A 40 28.85 14.02 0.00
CA ILE A 40 28.72 12.68 -0.54
C ILE A 40 29.79 11.78 0.08
N ARG A 41 29.35 10.64 0.62
CA ARG A 41 30.25 9.60 1.16
C ARG A 41 30.21 8.33 0.31
N GLU A 42 31.33 7.62 0.26
CA GLU A 42 31.41 6.31 -0.37
C GLU A 42 30.47 5.32 0.34
N GLY A 43 29.83 4.44 -0.44
CA GLY A 43 28.79 3.53 0.07
C GLY A 43 27.41 4.15 0.28
N GLN A 44 27.28 5.48 0.27
CA GLN A 44 25.98 6.15 0.47
C GLN A 44 25.04 5.91 -0.73
N LYS A 45 23.77 5.61 -0.45
CA LYS A 45 22.68 5.62 -1.45
C LYS A 45 22.08 7.03 -1.52
N ILE A 46 22.03 7.59 -2.72
CA ILE A 46 21.54 8.94 -2.99
C ILE A 46 20.57 8.91 -4.17
N VAL A 47 19.57 9.79 -4.13
CA VAL A 47 18.65 9.98 -5.27
C VAL A 47 19.22 11.10 -6.12
N CYS A 48 19.41 10.83 -7.40
CA CYS A 48 19.92 11.79 -8.38
C CYS A 48 19.01 11.83 -9.60
N LYS A 49 19.03 12.96 -10.31
CA LYS A 49 18.36 13.14 -11.59
C LYS A 49 19.34 12.86 -12.73
N VAL A 50 18.89 12.16 -13.76
CA VAL A 50 19.65 11.99 -15.01
C VAL A 50 19.57 13.28 -15.82
N LEU A 51 20.73 13.85 -16.15
CA LEU A 51 20.84 15.03 -17.00
C LEU A 51 21.03 14.64 -18.45
N ASN A 52 22.00 13.76 -18.70
CA ASN A 52 22.38 13.36 -20.04
C ASN A 52 22.86 11.91 -20.07
N VAL A 53 22.61 11.24 -21.18
CA VAL A 53 23.04 9.86 -21.42
C VAL A 53 23.78 9.83 -22.75
N VAL A 54 25.00 9.30 -22.73
CA VAL A 54 25.81 9.10 -23.93
C VAL A 54 25.98 7.59 -24.16
N PRO A 55 25.10 6.96 -24.97
CA PRO A 55 25.07 5.51 -25.12
C PRO A 55 26.35 4.92 -25.70
N THR A 56 27.03 5.68 -26.57
CA THR A 56 28.27 5.25 -27.25
C THR A 56 29.43 5.01 -26.29
N ARG A 57 29.46 5.71 -25.15
CA ARG A 57 30.51 5.59 -24.14
C ARG A 57 30.02 4.97 -22.83
N GLY A 58 28.71 4.70 -22.72
CA GLY A 58 28.10 4.24 -21.48
C GLY A 58 28.17 5.26 -20.34
N HIS A 59 28.37 6.55 -20.64
CA HIS A 59 28.43 7.61 -19.64
C HIS A 59 27.05 8.19 -19.35
N ILE A 60 26.77 8.40 -18.06
CA ILE A 60 25.52 8.97 -17.57
C ILE A 60 25.87 10.14 -16.65
N ASP A 61 25.45 11.34 -17.03
CA ASP A 61 25.63 12.54 -16.22
C ASP A 61 24.44 12.68 -15.27
N LEU A 62 24.75 12.84 -13.98
CA LEU A 62 23.78 12.86 -12.90
C LEU A 62 23.88 14.16 -12.10
N SER A 63 22.74 14.61 -11.57
CA SER A 63 22.66 15.76 -10.68
C SER A 63 22.00 15.42 -9.36
N LEU A 64 22.65 15.85 -8.27
CA LEU A 64 22.12 15.73 -6.92
C LEU A 64 21.32 16.99 -6.54
N LYS A 65 21.74 18.18 -7.01
CA LYS A 65 21.08 19.45 -6.69
C LYS A 65 19.74 19.63 -7.41
N ASP A 66 19.55 19.01 -8.58
CA ASP A 66 18.33 19.12 -9.38
C ASP A 66 17.18 18.22 -8.88
N VAL A 67 17.29 17.69 -7.67
CA VAL A 67 16.28 16.86 -7.01
C VAL A 67 15.67 17.65 -5.83
N ASN A 68 14.39 18.02 -5.94
CA ASN A 68 13.67 18.65 -4.84
C ASN A 68 13.35 17.64 -3.73
N GLN A 69 13.09 18.12 -2.50
CA GLN A 69 12.73 17.29 -1.35
C GLN A 69 11.51 16.41 -1.60
N HIS A 70 10.49 16.94 -2.29
CA HIS A 70 9.30 16.15 -2.67
C HIS A 70 9.67 15.00 -3.61
N GLN A 71 10.34 15.30 -4.73
CA GLN A 71 10.82 14.29 -5.69
C GLN A 71 11.72 13.25 -5.03
N ARG A 72 12.59 13.68 -4.11
CA ARG A 72 13.45 12.78 -3.33
C ARG A 72 12.62 11.84 -2.47
N SER A 73 11.65 12.37 -1.73
CA SER A 73 10.77 11.57 -0.86
C SER A 73 9.97 10.57 -1.68
N ASP A 74 9.41 10.99 -2.81
CA ASP A 74 8.60 10.15 -3.69
C ASP A 74 9.45 9.03 -4.30
N LYS A 75 10.63 9.35 -4.82
CA LYS A 75 11.54 8.33 -5.38
C LYS A 75 12.02 7.34 -4.32
N ILE A 76 12.30 7.80 -3.09
CA ILE A 76 12.61 6.89 -1.97
C ILE A 76 11.43 5.97 -1.67
N HIS A 77 10.19 6.49 -1.73
CA HIS A 77 9.00 5.69 -1.51
C HIS A 77 8.84 4.62 -2.59
N VAL A 78 8.95 5.00 -3.87
CA VAL A 78 8.93 4.07 -5.01
C VAL A 78 10.02 3.01 -4.87
N TRP A 79 11.27 3.41 -4.59
CA TRP A 79 12.38 2.47 -4.41
C TRP A 79 12.18 1.49 -3.24
N LYS A 80 11.57 1.93 -2.14
CA LYS A 80 11.21 1.04 -1.03
C LYS A 80 10.10 0.07 -1.42
N ASN A 81 9.14 0.50 -2.22
CA ASN A 81 8.05 -0.34 -2.69
C ASN A 81 8.55 -1.39 -3.68
N GLU A 82 9.42 -1.02 -4.62
CA GLU A 82 10.03 -1.98 -5.56
C GLU A 82 10.88 -3.03 -4.84
N GLN A 83 11.68 -2.67 -3.84
CA GLN A 83 12.41 -3.68 -3.04
C GLN A 83 11.49 -4.63 -2.28
N LYS A 84 10.33 -4.15 -1.81
CA LYS A 84 9.34 -5.05 -1.20
C LYS A 84 8.78 -6.00 -2.26
N ALA A 85 8.48 -5.49 -3.45
CA ALA A 85 7.98 -6.28 -4.57
C ALA A 85 8.97 -7.34 -5.04
N GLU A 86 10.26 -6.99 -5.15
CA GLU A 86 11.33 -7.92 -5.46
C GLU A 86 11.46 -9.02 -4.40
N LYS A 87 11.39 -8.67 -3.11
CA LYS A 87 11.34 -9.67 -2.02
C LYS A 87 10.10 -10.56 -2.09
N MET A 88 8.94 -10.01 -2.43
CA MET A 88 7.72 -10.80 -2.67
C MET A 88 7.93 -11.78 -3.82
N LEU A 89 8.55 -11.33 -4.92
CA LEU A 89 8.87 -12.20 -6.05
C LEU A 89 9.89 -13.30 -5.67
N HIS A 90 10.87 -13.00 -4.82
CA HIS A 90 11.74 -14.03 -4.23
C HIS A 90 10.96 -15.05 -3.38
N PHE A 91 9.95 -14.63 -2.61
CA PHE A 91 9.09 -15.56 -1.88
C PHE A 91 8.27 -16.44 -2.83
N VAL A 92 7.81 -15.89 -3.96
CA VAL A 92 7.14 -16.67 -5.02
C VAL A 92 8.09 -17.70 -5.63
N ALA A 93 9.32 -17.30 -5.98
CA ALA A 93 10.35 -18.21 -6.52
C ALA A 93 10.66 -19.35 -5.54
N SER A 94 10.85 -19.01 -4.26
CA SER A 94 11.09 -19.99 -3.21
C SER A 94 9.91 -20.94 -2.99
N ALA A 95 8.67 -20.46 -3.12
CA ALA A 95 7.48 -21.29 -2.96
C ALA A 95 7.19 -22.18 -4.17
N ALA A 96 7.63 -21.77 -5.35
CA ALA A 96 7.51 -22.54 -6.59
C ALA A 96 8.71 -23.47 -6.84
N GLU A 97 9.75 -23.40 -6.00
CA GLU A 97 11.01 -24.15 -6.16
C GLU A 97 11.72 -23.87 -7.51
N VAL A 98 11.64 -22.62 -7.99
CA VAL A 98 12.26 -22.18 -9.26
C VAL A 98 13.37 -21.17 -8.98
N ASP A 99 14.35 -21.13 -9.88
CA ASP A 99 15.37 -20.10 -9.88
C ASP A 99 14.76 -18.69 -10.09
N PHE A 100 15.29 -17.70 -9.37
CA PHE A 100 14.74 -16.34 -9.41
C PHE A 100 14.90 -15.69 -10.78
N ASP A 101 16.04 -15.88 -11.44
CA ASP A 101 16.31 -15.22 -12.73
C ASP A 101 15.36 -15.77 -13.80
N GLN A 102 15.12 -17.09 -13.80
CA GLN A 102 14.14 -17.73 -14.68
C GLN A 102 12.72 -17.22 -14.43
N LEU A 103 12.30 -17.12 -13.16
CA LEU A 103 10.99 -16.61 -12.81
C LEU A 103 10.82 -15.13 -13.22
N TYR A 104 11.88 -14.33 -13.07
CA TYR A 104 11.87 -12.93 -13.43
C TYR A 104 11.68 -12.75 -14.94
N ASP A 105 12.39 -13.51 -15.76
CA ASP A 105 12.27 -13.48 -17.22
C ASP A 105 10.87 -13.93 -17.70
N ASP A 106 10.31 -14.96 -17.07
CA ASP A 106 9.03 -15.56 -17.49
C ASP A 106 7.80 -14.79 -17.00
N ILE A 107 7.85 -14.23 -15.79
CA ILE A 107 6.72 -13.62 -15.08
C ILE A 107 7.00 -12.15 -14.75
N GLY A 108 8.13 -11.85 -14.12
CA GLY A 108 8.49 -10.49 -13.70
C GLY A 108 8.38 -9.49 -14.86
N ASP A 109 8.94 -9.86 -16.00
CA ASP A 109 8.94 -9.07 -17.22
C ASP A 109 7.53 -8.79 -17.77
N LYS A 110 6.62 -9.76 -17.65
CA LYS A 110 5.20 -9.60 -18.05
C LYS A 110 4.45 -8.70 -17.09
N LEU A 111 4.70 -8.82 -15.78
CA LEU A 111 4.08 -7.98 -14.76
C LEU A 111 4.49 -6.52 -14.94
N VAL A 112 5.79 -6.24 -15.12
CA VAL A 112 6.29 -4.88 -15.34
C VAL A 112 5.72 -4.29 -16.63
N LYS A 113 5.62 -5.07 -17.72
CA LYS A 113 5.07 -4.58 -18.99
C LYS A 113 3.58 -4.21 -18.90
N LYS A 114 2.77 -4.92 -18.12
CA LYS A 114 1.32 -4.63 -18.00
C LYS A 114 1.01 -3.56 -16.95
N PHE A 115 1.65 -3.64 -15.78
CA PHE A 115 1.32 -2.80 -14.62
C PHE A 115 2.30 -1.64 -14.39
N GLY A 116 3.38 -1.59 -15.15
CA GLY A 116 4.42 -0.56 -15.06
C GLY A 116 5.45 -0.79 -13.94
N SER A 117 5.06 -1.45 -12.85
CA SER A 117 5.95 -1.78 -11.74
C SER A 117 5.55 -3.10 -11.08
N LEU A 118 6.50 -3.77 -10.42
CA LEU A 118 6.19 -5.03 -9.73
C LEU A 118 5.24 -4.77 -8.56
N TYR A 119 5.45 -3.68 -7.81
CA TYR A 119 4.60 -3.35 -6.68
C TYR A 119 3.15 -3.08 -7.09
N ALA A 120 2.95 -2.32 -8.18
CA ALA A 120 1.61 -2.06 -8.74
C ALA A 120 0.93 -3.37 -9.18
N ALA A 121 1.68 -4.30 -9.78
CA ALA A 121 1.16 -5.61 -10.14
C ALA A 121 0.65 -6.38 -8.91
N PHE A 122 1.41 -6.39 -7.81
CA PHE A 122 0.98 -7.03 -6.58
C PHE A 122 -0.26 -6.36 -5.97
N GLU A 123 -0.39 -5.03 -6.02
CA GLU A 123 -1.60 -4.33 -5.55
C GLU A 123 -2.85 -4.75 -6.35
N ASP A 124 -2.75 -4.77 -7.68
CA ASP A 124 -3.86 -5.17 -8.55
C ASP A 124 -4.23 -6.66 -8.36
N VAL A 125 -3.24 -7.52 -8.14
CA VAL A 125 -3.45 -8.94 -7.87
C VAL A 125 -4.21 -9.17 -6.55
N VAL A 126 -3.96 -8.34 -5.53
CA VAL A 126 -4.72 -8.46 -4.27
C VAL A 126 -6.21 -8.17 -4.50
N VAL A 127 -6.52 -7.20 -5.36
CA VAL A 127 -7.90 -6.78 -5.65
C VAL A 127 -8.61 -7.73 -6.62
N GLY A 128 -7.96 -8.07 -7.74
CA GLY A 128 -8.57 -8.88 -8.80
C GLY A 128 -8.29 -10.39 -8.72
N GLY A 129 -7.43 -10.81 -7.80
CA GLY A 129 -7.09 -12.23 -7.60
C GLY A 129 -6.42 -12.86 -8.83
N CYS A 130 -6.62 -14.17 -9.00
CA CYS A 130 -5.94 -14.96 -10.03
C CYS A 130 -6.30 -14.53 -11.46
N SER A 131 -7.51 -13.98 -11.67
CA SER A 131 -8.00 -13.54 -12.99
C SER A 131 -7.06 -12.52 -13.67
N VAL A 132 -6.47 -11.64 -12.87
CA VAL A 132 -5.58 -10.57 -13.35
C VAL A 132 -4.32 -11.12 -13.99
N LEU A 133 -3.84 -12.28 -13.50
CA LEU A 133 -2.61 -12.95 -13.91
C LEU A 133 -2.85 -13.92 -15.07
N THR A 134 -3.95 -14.67 -15.03
CA THR A 134 -4.32 -15.59 -16.12
C THR A 134 -4.60 -14.83 -17.43
N ASP A 135 -5.15 -13.62 -17.36
CA ASP A 135 -5.34 -12.72 -18.51
C ASP A 135 -4.03 -12.35 -19.23
N ILE A 136 -2.87 -12.51 -18.58
CA ILE A 136 -1.53 -12.20 -19.12
C ILE A 136 -0.81 -13.48 -19.55
N GLY A 137 -1.47 -14.63 -19.47
CA GLY A 137 -0.88 -15.93 -19.78
C GLY A 137 0.09 -16.44 -18.71
N ILE A 138 -0.13 -16.07 -17.45
CA ILE A 138 0.53 -16.71 -16.29
C ILE A 138 -0.31 -17.93 -15.91
N SER A 139 0.32 -19.09 -15.65
CA SER A 139 -0.42 -20.30 -15.29
C SER A 139 -1.13 -20.16 -13.94
N GLU A 140 -2.21 -20.91 -13.75
CA GLU A 140 -2.99 -20.89 -12.50
C GLU A 140 -2.13 -21.23 -11.27
N ASP A 141 -1.21 -22.19 -11.41
CA ASP A 141 -0.30 -22.60 -10.33
C ASP A 141 0.55 -21.43 -9.80
N TYR A 142 1.13 -20.63 -10.70
CA TYR A 142 1.88 -19.44 -10.31
C TYR A 142 0.95 -18.33 -9.81
N ALA A 143 -0.23 -18.17 -10.41
CA ALA A 143 -1.18 -17.15 -10.02
C ALA A 143 -1.62 -17.31 -8.56
N ASP A 144 -1.91 -18.54 -8.12
CA ASP A 144 -2.29 -18.82 -6.74
C ASP A 144 -1.17 -18.51 -5.74
N ILE A 145 0.07 -18.85 -6.08
CA ILE A 145 1.25 -18.54 -5.24
C ILE A 145 1.44 -17.03 -5.14
N ILE A 146 1.35 -16.31 -6.25
CA ILE A 146 1.51 -14.85 -6.30
C ILE A 146 0.41 -14.18 -5.48
N VAL A 147 -0.86 -14.58 -5.63
CA VAL A 147 -1.98 -14.02 -4.86
C VAL A 147 -1.79 -14.25 -3.36
N ARG A 148 -1.37 -15.45 -2.95
CA ARG A 148 -1.09 -15.76 -1.55
C ARG A 148 -0.01 -14.83 -0.99
N VAL A 149 1.15 -14.74 -1.65
CA VAL A 149 2.26 -13.87 -1.22
C VAL A 149 1.84 -12.40 -1.20
N ALA A 150 1.06 -11.95 -2.19
CA ALA A 150 0.57 -10.59 -2.27
C ALA A 150 -0.31 -10.23 -1.06
N ARG A 151 -1.28 -11.09 -0.72
CA ARG A 151 -2.19 -10.87 0.42
C ARG A 151 -1.48 -10.84 1.77
N GLU A 152 -0.42 -11.61 1.93
CA GLU A 152 0.36 -11.64 3.17
C GLU A 152 1.25 -10.40 3.37
N ASN A 153 1.72 -9.79 2.27
CA ASN A 153 2.78 -8.78 2.33
C ASN A 153 2.35 -7.37 1.88
N VAL A 154 1.29 -7.24 1.08
CA VAL A 154 0.75 -5.95 0.63
C VAL A 154 -0.27 -5.45 1.64
N LYS A 155 0.03 -4.32 2.27
CA LYS A 155 -0.93 -3.61 3.11
C LYS A 155 -1.92 -2.88 2.21
N LEU A 156 -3.10 -3.47 2.01
CA LEU A 156 -4.21 -2.74 1.42
C LEU A 156 -4.50 -1.49 2.28
N PRO A 157 -4.69 -0.31 1.65
CA PRO A 157 -5.19 0.84 2.37
C PRO A 157 -6.60 0.52 2.87
N ILE A 158 -6.72 0.27 4.17
CA ILE A 158 -8.01 0.13 4.84
C ILE A 158 -8.47 1.50 5.34
N VAL A 159 -9.76 1.72 5.25
CA VAL A 159 -10.44 2.88 5.80
C VAL A 159 -11.15 2.46 7.06
N ASP A 160 -10.84 3.13 8.17
CA ASP A 160 -11.55 3.01 9.44
C ASP A 160 -12.52 4.20 9.57
N ILE A 161 -13.82 3.91 9.65
CA ILE A 161 -14.85 4.90 9.90
C ILE A 161 -15.67 4.57 11.14
N ALA A 162 -16.14 5.60 11.85
CA ALA A 162 -17.02 5.45 13.00
C ALA A 162 -18.40 6.08 12.76
N GLY A 163 -19.42 5.48 13.35
CA GLY A 163 -20.77 6.04 13.48
C GLY A 163 -21.35 5.73 14.85
N TYR A 164 -22.36 6.49 15.24
CA TYR A 164 -23.05 6.30 16.51
C TYR A 164 -24.51 5.95 16.27
N VAL A 165 -24.99 4.94 16.98
CA VAL A 165 -26.42 4.65 17.06
C VAL A 165 -26.89 4.98 18.46
N SER A 166 -27.94 5.79 18.56
CA SER A 166 -28.66 6.03 19.80
C SER A 166 -29.85 5.09 19.86
N LEU A 167 -29.87 4.15 20.80
CA LEU A 167 -30.94 3.17 20.98
C LEU A 167 -31.60 3.36 22.35
N THR A 168 -32.93 3.29 22.40
CA THR A 168 -33.70 3.38 23.64
C THR A 168 -34.88 2.43 23.56
N CYS A 169 -35.06 1.58 24.57
CA CYS A 169 -36.18 0.66 24.67
C CYS A 169 -36.84 0.84 26.05
N PRO A 170 -38.12 1.23 26.14
CA PRO A 170 -38.81 1.49 27.40
C PRO A 170 -39.35 0.23 28.09
N LEU A 171 -39.24 -0.95 27.45
CA LEU A 171 -39.73 -2.21 27.99
C LEU A 171 -38.89 -2.70 29.18
N PRO A 172 -39.48 -3.49 30.11
CA PRO A 172 -38.76 -4.05 31.26
C PRO A 172 -37.52 -4.88 30.89
N ASP A 173 -37.54 -5.53 29.72
CA ASP A 173 -36.46 -6.31 29.12
C ASP A 173 -35.63 -5.51 28.10
N GLY A 174 -35.74 -4.18 28.10
CA GLY A 174 -35.16 -3.31 27.07
C GLY A 174 -33.63 -3.39 26.95
N VAL A 175 -32.92 -3.75 28.03
CA VAL A 175 -31.46 -3.96 27.97
C VAL A 175 -31.11 -5.19 27.15
N ASP A 176 -31.88 -6.27 27.28
CA ASP A 176 -31.63 -7.52 26.57
C ASP A 176 -31.98 -7.36 25.08
N VAL A 177 -33.08 -6.65 24.78
CA VAL A 177 -33.43 -6.24 23.41
C VAL A 177 -32.29 -5.43 22.76
N ILE A 178 -31.68 -4.50 23.48
CA ILE A 178 -30.56 -3.70 22.95
C ILE A 178 -29.32 -4.57 22.74
N LYS A 179 -28.97 -5.45 23.69
CA LYS A 179 -27.82 -6.36 23.51
C LYS A 179 -28.00 -7.28 22.31
N ASP A 180 -29.18 -7.86 22.14
CA ASP A 180 -29.50 -8.72 21.01
C ASP A 180 -29.42 -7.94 19.71
N SER A 181 -29.95 -6.71 19.66
CA SER A 181 -29.86 -5.85 18.48
C SER A 181 -28.42 -5.55 18.07
N LEU A 182 -27.53 -5.26 19.03
CA LEU A 182 -26.13 -4.93 18.77
C LEU A 182 -25.33 -6.18 18.39
N LYS A 183 -25.65 -7.33 18.97
CA LYS A 183 -25.03 -8.62 18.63
C LYS A 183 -25.39 -9.02 17.20
N THR A 184 -26.67 -8.97 16.84
CA THR A 184 -27.10 -9.23 15.46
C THR A 184 -26.50 -8.23 14.48
N ALA A 185 -26.33 -6.97 14.88
CA ALA A 185 -25.67 -5.97 14.05
C ALA A 185 -24.17 -6.28 13.83
N SER A 186 -23.46 -6.78 14.84
CA SER A 186 -22.06 -7.21 14.68
C SER A 186 -21.88 -8.47 13.82
N GLU A 187 -22.91 -9.31 13.74
CA GLU A 187 -22.91 -10.56 12.95
C GLU A 187 -23.37 -10.35 11.50
N VAL A 188 -23.63 -9.10 11.07
CA VAL A 188 -23.99 -8.81 9.68
C VAL A 188 -22.78 -9.08 8.80
N ASP A 189 -22.83 -10.20 8.07
CA ASP A 189 -21.78 -10.54 7.12
C ASP A 189 -21.80 -9.57 5.93
N VAL A 190 -20.67 -8.88 5.76
CA VAL A 190 -20.38 -8.02 4.62
C VAL A 190 -18.98 -8.40 4.13
N PRO A 191 -18.83 -8.84 2.86
CA PRO A 191 -17.53 -9.26 2.34
C PRO A 191 -16.47 -8.18 2.49
N GLU A 192 -15.29 -8.57 2.97
CA GLU A 192 -14.11 -7.69 3.13
C GLU A 192 -14.34 -6.51 4.08
N VAL A 193 -15.23 -6.64 5.07
CA VAL A 193 -15.51 -5.58 6.05
C VAL A 193 -15.47 -6.13 7.48
N ASP A 194 -14.67 -5.49 8.33
CA ASP A 194 -14.67 -5.77 9.77
C ASP A 194 -15.59 -4.78 10.50
N ILE A 195 -16.49 -5.32 11.34
CA ILE A 195 -17.46 -4.54 12.11
C ILE A 195 -17.16 -4.70 13.59
N GLU A 196 -16.95 -3.59 14.29
CA GLU A 196 -16.74 -3.56 15.74
C GLU A 196 -17.82 -2.68 16.39
N VAL A 197 -18.60 -3.27 17.31
CA VAL A 197 -19.64 -2.56 18.06
C VAL A 197 -19.19 -2.39 19.50
N SER A 198 -19.14 -1.15 19.97
CA SER A 198 -18.68 -0.81 21.32
C SER A 198 -19.70 0.03 22.09
N TYR A 199 -19.82 -0.24 23.39
CA TYR A 199 -20.62 0.58 24.30
C TYR A 199 -19.86 1.84 24.68
N VAL A 200 -20.50 3.00 24.49
CA VAL A 200 -19.93 4.30 24.91
C VAL A 200 -20.64 4.78 26.17
N GLY A 201 -21.98 4.76 26.18
CA GLY A 201 -22.79 5.19 27.30
C GLY A 201 -24.24 5.35 26.88
N ALA A 202 -25.21 4.84 27.64
CA ALA A 202 -26.62 4.91 27.26
C ALA A 202 -27.09 6.36 27.01
N PRO A 203 -27.86 6.63 25.93
CA PRO A 203 -28.37 5.70 24.92
C PRO A 203 -27.44 5.47 23.71
N LYS A 204 -26.17 5.89 23.75
CA LYS A 204 -25.21 5.89 22.62
C LYS A 204 -24.30 4.65 22.56
N TYR A 205 -24.26 4.07 21.36
CA TYR A 205 -23.42 2.93 21.00
C TYR A 205 -22.61 3.29 19.75
N ARG A 206 -21.35 2.86 19.67
CA ARG A 206 -20.46 3.16 18.54
C ARG A 206 -20.31 1.93 17.66
N ILE A 207 -20.43 2.14 16.35
CA ILE A 207 -20.14 1.16 15.33
C ILE A 207 -18.92 1.66 14.58
N ARG A 208 -17.84 0.88 14.63
CA ARG A 208 -16.63 1.09 13.84
C ARG A 208 -16.64 0.09 12.69
N VAL A 209 -16.30 0.55 11.50
CA VAL A 209 -16.26 -0.25 10.29
C VAL A 209 -14.92 -0.05 9.61
N THR A 210 -14.21 -1.15 9.36
CA THR A 210 -12.96 -1.18 8.61
C THR A 210 -13.24 -1.83 7.25
N ALA A 211 -12.94 -1.13 6.15
CA ALA A 211 -13.15 -1.67 4.80
C ALA A 211 -12.06 -1.18 3.81
N PRO A 212 -11.89 -1.84 2.65
CA PRO A 212 -10.93 -1.43 1.62
C PRO A 212 -11.18 -0.04 1.01
N ASP A 213 -12.42 0.45 1.06
CA ASP A 213 -12.78 1.76 0.50
C ASP A 213 -13.90 2.44 1.28
N TYR A 214 -13.96 3.78 1.18
CA TYR A 214 -14.96 4.61 1.87
C TYR A 214 -16.40 4.28 1.48
N LYS A 215 -16.67 3.88 0.22
CA LYS A 215 -18.04 3.62 -0.24
C LYS A 215 -18.58 2.34 0.38
N ARG A 216 -17.77 1.27 0.39
CA ARG A 216 -18.07 0.01 1.06
C ARG A 216 -18.21 0.22 2.56
N ALA A 217 -17.29 0.96 3.17
CA ALA A 217 -17.36 1.28 4.59
C ALA A 217 -18.69 1.97 4.93
N GLU A 218 -19.06 3.02 4.19
CA GLU A 218 -20.29 3.79 4.44
C GLU A 218 -21.57 2.97 4.21
N ALA A 219 -21.60 2.17 3.14
CA ALA A 219 -22.72 1.27 2.86
C ALA A 219 -22.88 0.23 3.98
N ALA A 220 -21.78 -0.38 4.43
CA ALA A 220 -21.78 -1.34 5.53
C ALA A 220 -22.22 -0.69 6.85
N LEU A 221 -21.64 0.45 7.22
CA LEU A 221 -21.99 1.18 8.44
C LEU A 221 -23.49 1.52 8.48
N ARG A 222 -24.05 1.99 7.37
CA ARG A 222 -25.48 2.29 7.26
C ARG A 222 -26.33 1.03 7.38
N LYS A 223 -25.96 -0.05 6.69
CA LYS A 223 -26.67 -1.34 6.73
C LYS A 223 -26.70 -1.91 8.17
N VAL A 224 -25.57 -1.88 8.87
CA VAL A 224 -25.43 -2.34 10.26
C VAL A 224 -26.27 -1.48 11.20
N ALA A 225 -26.21 -0.14 11.07
CA ALA A 225 -27.00 0.77 11.88
C ALA A 225 -28.51 0.57 11.67
N GLU A 226 -28.96 0.44 10.42
CA GLU A 226 -30.37 0.18 10.09
C GLU A 226 -30.84 -1.19 10.62
N ALA A 227 -29.98 -2.22 10.61
CA ALA A 227 -30.30 -3.52 11.18
C ALA A 227 -30.52 -3.44 12.70
N ALA A 228 -29.63 -2.75 13.42
CA ALA A 228 -29.77 -2.52 14.87
C ALA A 228 -31.06 -1.76 15.21
N ILE A 229 -31.35 -0.68 14.46
CA ILE A 229 -32.54 0.15 14.67
C ILE A 229 -33.82 -0.65 14.42
N LYS A 230 -33.90 -1.43 13.34
CA LYS A 230 -35.08 -2.25 13.02
C LYS A 230 -35.43 -3.27 14.11
N ILE A 231 -34.43 -3.84 14.79
CA ILE A 231 -34.67 -4.79 15.89
C ILE A 231 -35.29 -4.06 17.09
N VAL A 232 -34.77 -2.88 17.42
CA VAL A 232 -35.27 -2.06 18.54
C VAL A 232 -36.66 -1.48 18.25
N GLU A 233 -36.93 -1.04 17.02
CA GLU A 233 -38.25 -0.54 16.60
C GLU A 233 -39.34 -1.61 16.62
N LYS A 234 -39.00 -2.88 16.36
CA LYS A 234 -39.94 -4.01 16.50
C LYS A 234 -40.38 -4.24 17.94
N SER A 235 -39.59 -3.81 18.91
CA SER A 235 -39.85 -3.96 20.34
C SER A 235 -40.26 -2.62 20.99
N GLU A 236 -40.97 -1.77 20.25
CA GLU A 236 -41.46 -0.45 20.71
C GLU A 236 -40.37 0.54 21.17
N GLY A 237 -39.11 0.28 20.81
CA GLY A 237 -37.99 1.17 21.06
C GLY A 237 -37.79 2.21 19.96
N VAL A 238 -36.88 3.15 20.20
CA VAL A 238 -36.51 4.23 19.27
C VAL A 238 -35.01 4.16 18.98
N GLY A 239 -34.66 4.19 17.69
CA GLY A 239 -33.28 4.20 17.22
C GLY A 239 -32.97 5.41 16.35
N LYS A 240 -31.79 6.03 16.52
CA LYS A 240 -31.30 7.12 15.66
C LYS A 240 -29.83 6.93 15.31
N PHE A 241 -29.51 6.90 14.02
CA PHE A 241 -28.13 6.87 13.54
C PHE A 241 -27.57 8.29 13.38
N HIS A 242 -26.34 8.49 13.84
CA HIS A 242 -25.58 9.71 13.71
C HIS A 242 -24.22 9.39 13.08
N ARG A 243 -23.93 10.03 11.96
CA ARG A 243 -22.63 9.93 11.29
C ARG A 243 -21.65 10.88 11.96
N ASP A 244 -20.48 10.37 12.34
CA ASP A 244 -19.37 11.24 12.71
C ASP A 244 -18.87 11.90 11.42
N ARG A 245 -19.13 13.20 11.26
CA ARG A 245 -18.57 14.00 10.15
C ARG A 245 -17.26 14.58 10.68
N VAL A 246 -16.15 13.98 10.29
CA VAL A 246 -14.82 14.60 10.39
C VAL A 246 -14.69 15.68 9.33
#